data_AF-A0A3N4LYS6-F1
#
_entry.id   AF-A0A3N4LYS6-F1
#
_cell.length_a   1.000
_cell.length_b   1.000
_cell.length_c   1.000
_cell.angle_alpha   90.00
_cell.angle_beta   90.00
_cell.angle_gamma   90.00
#
_symmetry.space_group_name_H-M   'P 1'
#
loop_
_entity.id
_entity.type
_entity.pdbx_description
1 polymer ?
#
loop_
_entity_poly.entity_id
_entity_poly.type
_entity_poly.pdbx_seq_one_letter_code
_entity_poly.pdbx_strand_id
1 'polypeptide(L)' 'MDFISSEAERNERLLVVEAKRFSLACAFRQLLLALKDMWDTNGEKGVVYGFATTGGDWQMVSYNGKFQVTDKFSVMFPSM' A
#
# COMPACT_ATOMS: atom_id res chain seq x y z
N MET A 1 -5.77 -10.95 4.50
CA MET A 1 -7.12 -10.36 4.45
C MET A 1 -6.82 -8.93 4.12
N ASP A 2 -7.17 -8.56 2.89
CA ASP A 2 -6.52 -7.46 2.20
C ASP A 2 -7.60 -6.39 2.03
N PHE A 3 -7.30 -5.15 2.39
CA PHE A 3 -8.28 -4.07 2.33
C PHE A 3 -8.04 -3.24 1.08
N ILE A 4 -9.10 -3.04 0.29
CA ILE A 4 -9.07 -2.20 -0.90
C ILE A 4 -10.16 -1.14 -0.74
N SER A 5 -9.77 0.13 -0.86
CA SER A 5 -10.69 1.27 -0.86
C SER A 5 -10.48 2.10 -2.12
N SER A 6 -11.59 2.52 -2.74
CA SER A 6 -11.63 3.34 -3.95
C SER A 6 -12.44 4.60 -3.71
N GLU A 7 -11.83 5.77 -3.76
CA GLU A 7 -12.54 7.06 -3.74
C GLU A 7 -12.74 7.55 -5.18
N ALA A 8 -14.00 7.63 -5.62
CA ALA A 8 -14.39 7.93 -7.01
C ALA A 8 -14.37 9.43 -7.34
N GLU A 9 -14.27 10.31 -6.34
CA GLU A 9 -14.32 11.75 -6.57
C GLU A 9 -12.91 12.36 -6.60
N ARG A 10 -12.46 12.59 -7.84
CA ARG A 10 -11.51 13.62 -8.29
C ARG A 10 -10.05 13.25 -8.48
N ASN A 11 -9.60 12.07 -8.08
CA ASN A 11 -8.39 11.39 -8.55
C ASN A 11 -8.49 9.97 -8.00
N GLU A 12 -8.51 8.95 -8.85
CA GLU A 12 -8.63 7.52 -8.48
C GLU A 12 -7.51 7.07 -7.52
N ARG A 13 -7.64 7.44 -6.24
CA ARG A 13 -6.72 7.11 -5.18
C ARG A 13 -7.22 5.82 -4.58
N LEU A 14 -6.73 4.73 -5.14
CA LEU A 14 -6.96 3.40 -4.60
C LEU A 14 -5.94 3.13 -3.50
N LEU A 15 -6.44 2.67 -2.35
CA LEU A 15 -5.66 2.30 -1.19
C LEU A 15 -5.68 0.78 -1.04
N VAL A 16 -4.53 0.14 -1.15
CA VAL A 16 -4.35 -1.29 -0.88
C VAL A 16 -3.60 -1.47 0.44
N VAL A 17 -4.17 -2.21 1.39
CA VAL A 17 -3.49 -2.57 2.64
C VAL A 17 -3.26 -4.06 2.69
N GLU A 18 -1.98 -4.46 2.70
CA GLU A 18 -1.55 -5.84 2.80
C GLU A 18 -0.98 -6.10 4.20
N ALA A 19 -1.66 -6.95 4.97
CA ALA A 19 -1.29 -7.28 6.33
C ALA A 19 -0.67 -8.69 6.41
N LYS A 20 0.53 -8.80 6.99
CA LYS A 20 1.21 -10.08 7.24
C LYS A 20 1.74 -10.16 8.66
N ARG A 21 1.48 -11.27 9.34
CA ARG A 21 1.89 -11.48 10.75
C ARG A 21 3.40 -11.48 10.97
N PHE A 22 4.20 -11.98 10.01
CA PHE A 22 5.62 -12.26 10.23
C PHE A 22 6.57 -11.15 9.79
N SER A 23 6.35 -10.54 8.61
CA SER A 23 7.26 -9.52 8.09
C SER A 23 6.61 -8.67 7.01
N LEU A 24 7.08 -7.42 6.89
CA LEU A 24 6.71 -6.53 5.79
C LEU A 24 7.13 -7.09 4.43
N ALA A 25 8.28 -7.77 4.35
CA ALA A 25 8.75 -8.38 3.09
C ALA A 25 7.75 -9.39 2.50
N CYS A 26 7.02 -10.11 3.35
CA CYS A 26 5.93 -10.98 2.90
C CYS A 26 4.74 -10.20 2.34
N ALA A 27 4.42 -9.04 2.92
CA ALA A 27 3.35 -8.17 2.44
C ALA A 27 3.73 -7.49 1.11
N PHE A 28 4.97 -7.03 0.98
CA PHE A 28 5.46 -6.35 -0.23
C PHE A 28 5.27 -7.17 -1.51
N ARG A 29 5.46 -8.49 -1.48
CA ARG A 29 5.30 -9.32 -2.69
C ARG A 29 3.91 -9.19 -3.32
N GLN A 30 2.87 -9.24 -2.51
CA GLN A 30 1.48 -9.15 -2.99
C GLN A 30 1.08 -7.70 -3.25
N LEU A 31 1.50 -6.79 -2.36
CA LEU A 31 1.22 -5.36 -2.49
C LEU A 31 1.77 -4.77 -3.80
N LEU A 32 3.01 -5.07 -4.16
CA LEU A 32 3.65 -4.51 -5.36
C LEU A 32 2.96 -5.00 -6.65
N LEU A 33 2.52 -6.26 -6.67
CA LEU A 33 1.76 -6.80 -7.80
C LEU A 33 0.39 -6.12 -7.92
N ALA A 34 -0.33 -5.96 -6.80
CA ALA A 34 -1.62 -5.28 -6.78
C ALA A 34 -1.49 -3.82 -7.25
N LEU A 35 -0.49 -3.08 -6.77
CA LEU A 35 -0.28 -1.69 -7.19
C LEU A 35 0.05 -1.57 -8.69
N LYS A 36 0.86 -2.49 -9.23
CA LYS A 36 1.15 -2.50 -10.67
C LYS A 36 -0.11 -2.80 -11.48
N ASP A 37 -0.81 -3.88 -11.15
CA ASP A 37 -2.02 -4.31 -11.85
C ASP A 37 -3.08 -3.20 -11.87
N MET A 38 -3.26 -2.51 -10.75
CA MET A 38 -4.20 -1.40 -10.64
C MET A 38 -3.80 -0.18 -11.48
N TRP A 39 -2.52 0.19 -11.47
CA TRP A 39 -2.05 1.32 -12.27
C TRP A 39 -2.10 1.03 -13.77
N ASP A 40 -1.75 -0.20 -14.18
CA ASP A 40 -1.88 -0.66 -15.56
C ASP A 40 -3.37 -0.63 -15.99
N THR A 41 -4.29 -1.07 -15.10
CA THR A 41 -5.74 -1.09 -15.36
C THR A 41 -6.35 0.32 -15.43
N ASN A 42 -5.83 1.26 -14.65
CA ASN A 42 -6.28 2.67 -14.68
C ASN A 42 -5.63 3.49 -15.81
N GLY A 43 -5.12 2.82 -16.85
CA GLY A 43 -4.61 3.47 -18.06
C GLY A 43 -3.30 4.22 -17.86
N GLU A 44 -2.45 3.74 -16.95
CA GLU A 44 -1.08 4.24 -16.72
C GLU A 44 -1.02 5.73 -16.32
N LYS A 45 -2.05 6.21 -15.60
CA LYS A 45 -2.16 7.60 -15.17
C LYS A 45 -2.32 7.71 -13.65
N GLY A 46 -1.84 8.82 -13.11
CA GLY A 46 -1.95 9.12 -11.69
C GLY A 46 -0.97 8.32 -10.83
N VAL A 47 -1.27 8.27 -9.53
CA VAL A 47 -0.47 7.59 -8.50
C VAL A 47 -1.38 6.71 -7.69
N VAL A 48 -1.01 5.43 -7.55
CA VAL A 48 -1.69 4.49 -6.63
C VAL A 48 -0.86 4.33 -5.36
N TYR A 49 -1.54 4.10 -4.23
CA TYR A 49 -0.91 4.01 -2.92
C TYR A 49 -1.26 2.70 -2.25
N GLY A 50 -0.32 2.17 -1.49
CA GLY A 50 -0.52 0.97 -0.70
C GLY A 50 0.27 0.97 0.59
N PHE A 51 -0.13 0.14 1.53
CA PHE A 51 0.53 -0.03 2.81
C PHE A 51 0.82 -1.51 3.06
N ALA A 52 2.04 -1.80 3.48
CA ALA A 52 2.41 -3.07 4.06
C ALA A 52 2.41 -2.92 5.58
N THR A 53 1.81 -3.88 6.30
CA THR A 53 1.79 -3.83 7.77
C THR A 53 1.95 -5.21 8.43
N THR A 54 2.59 -5.23 9.60
CA THR A 54 2.56 -6.37 10.54
C THR A 54 1.62 -6.13 11.73
N GLY A 55 0.87 -5.03 11.72
CA GLY A 55 0.09 -4.50 12.84
C GLY A 55 0.89 -3.48 13.66
N GLY A 56 2.15 -3.79 14.01
CA GLY A 56 3.03 -2.88 14.75
C GLY A 56 3.91 -2.02 13.83
N ASP A 57 4.43 -2.58 12.75
CA ASP A 57 5.22 -1.87 11.75
C ASP A 57 4.41 -1.61 10.49
N TRP A 58 4.61 -0.44 9.89
CA TRP A 58 3.93 0.00 8.70
C TRP A 58 4.92 0.65 7.72
N GLN A 59 4.62 0.51 6.43
CA GLN A 59 5.39 1.16 5.38
C GLN A 59 4.49 1.43 4.18
N MET A 60 4.49 2.68 3.71
CA MET A 60 3.73 3.08 2.53
C MET A 60 4.55 2.87 1.26
N VAL A 61 3.87 2.43 0.21
CA VAL A 61 4.35 2.35 -1.17
C VAL A 61 3.48 3.22 -2.04
N SER A 62 4.09 3.99 -2.93
CA SER A 62 3.40 4.64 -4.04
C SER A 62 3.94 4.15 -5.38
N TYR A 63 3.07 4.10 -6.38
CA TYR A 63 3.44 3.70 -7.73
C TYR A 63 2.81 4.63 -8.77
N ASN A 64 3.65 5.17 -9.65
CA ASN A 64 3.29 6.07 -10.75
C ASN A 64 3.99 5.66 -12.07
N GLY A 65 4.23 4.36 -12.24
CA GLY A 65 5.20 3.81 -13.20
C GLY A 65 6.59 3.55 -12.58
N LYS A 66 6.86 4.08 -11.38
CA LYS A 66 8.02 3.73 -10.55
C LYS A 66 7.59 3.51 -9.11
N PHE A 67 8.16 2.49 -8.46
CA PHE A 67 7.92 2.25 -7.05
C PHE A 67 8.72 3.23 -6.19
N GLN A 68 8.04 3.84 -5.22
CA GLN A 68 8.66 4.61 -4.16
C GLN A 68 8.16 4.05 -2.83
N VAL A 69 9.09 3.89 -1.88
CA VAL A 69 8.80 3.31 -0.59
C VAL A 69 9.27 4.28 0.48
N THR A 70 8.39 4.55 1.44
CA THR A 70 8.70 5.40 2.60
C THR A 70 9.61 4.67 3.59
N ASP A 71 10.22 5.40 4.51
CA ASP A 71 10.84 4.77 5.67
C ASP A 71 9.78 4.01 6.50
N LYS A 72 10.21 2.93 7.14
CA LYS A 72 9.36 2.16 8.04
C LYS A 72 8.97 3.03 9.22
N PHE A 73 7.69 3.07 9.57
CA PHE A 73 7.21 3.68 10.80
C PHE A 73 6.56 2.62 11.70
N SER A 74 6.88 2.67 12.99
CA SER A 74 6.30 1.78 13.99
C SER A 74 5.17 2.51 14.71
N VAL A 75 4.01 1.89 14.82
CA VAL A 75 2.87 2.43 15.56
C VAL A 75 3.23 2.42 17.03
N MET A 76 3.32 3.62 17.61
CA MET A 76 3.46 3.80 19.05
C MET A 76 2.09 4.14 19.61
N PHE A 77 1.53 3.27 20.45
CA PHE A 77 0.35 3.60 21.23
C PHE A 77 0.80 4.35 22.48
N PRO A 78 0.39 5.61 22.69
CA PRO A 78 0.84 6.42 23.84
C PRO A 78 0.49 5.82 25.21
N SER A 79 -0.48 4.92 25.26
CA SER A 79 -0.85 4.17 26.44
C SER A 79 -1.24 2.75 26.04
N MET A 80 -0.50 1.76 26.52
CA MET A 80 -0.99 0.39 26.72
C MET A 80 -1.53 0.25 28.13
#